data_AF-A0A5N0V793-F1
#
_entry.id   AF-A0A5N0V793-F1
#
_cell.length_a   1.000
_cell.length_b   1.000
_cell.length_c   1.000
_cell.angle_alpha   90.00
_cell.angle_beta   90.00
_cell.angle_gamma   90.00
#
_symmetry.space_group_name_H-M   'P 1'
#
loop_
_entity.id
_entity.type
_entity.pdbx_description
1 polymer ?
#
loop_
_entity_poly.entity_id
_entity_poly.type
_entity_poly.pdbx_seq_one_letter_code
_entity_poly.pdbx_strand_id
1 'polypeptide(L)'
;MSSQSSRGGGTGIPAAVLALLGGIFHLIGVAGGAVMLAGDDDLGRALLTFLLHVLVAGVLITGGVGLILAKPFGRTWTIGGAVLALLLYVSVLVLGSFGVFFLGLADKTIPVGYTALLCLPAVATLVLASVRPTARWVTSGWS
;
A
#
# COMPACT_ATOMS: atom_id res chain seq x y z
N MET A 1 -12.92 37.55 -12.96
CA MET A 1 -13.00 36.09 -13.17
C MET A 1 -12.72 35.41 -11.84
N SER A 2 -13.72 34.83 -11.18
CA SER A 2 -13.52 34.06 -9.95
C SER A 2 -12.76 32.78 -10.30
N SER A 3 -11.51 32.65 -9.84
CA SER A 3 -10.74 31.41 -9.98
C SER A 3 -11.47 30.29 -9.26
N GLN A 4 -12.17 29.43 -10.00
CA GLN A 4 -12.79 28.23 -9.45
C GLN A 4 -11.65 27.35 -8.90
N SER A 5 -11.47 27.34 -7.58
CA SER A 5 -10.43 26.52 -6.95
C SER A 5 -10.71 25.05 -7.24
N SER A 6 -9.74 24.32 -7.79
CA SER A 6 -9.86 22.88 -8.06
C SER A 6 -10.43 22.14 -6.85
N ARG A 7 -11.51 21.37 -7.08
CA ARG A 7 -12.14 20.46 -6.09
C ARG A 7 -11.20 19.36 -5.61
N GLY A 8 -10.02 19.19 -6.23
CA GLY A 8 -8.94 18.33 -5.74
C GLY A 8 -8.92 16.90 -6.27
N GLY A 9 -9.78 16.56 -7.24
CA GLY A 9 -9.79 15.22 -7.87
C GLY A 9 -8.46 14.85 -8.55
N GLY A 10 -7.69 15.84 -9.00
CA GLY A 10 -6.37 15.62 -9.62
C GLY A 10 -5.30 15.02 -8.69
N THR A 11 -5.49 15.05 -7.37
CA THR A 11 -4.63 14.33 -6.41
C THR A 11 -5.34 13.12 -5.82
N GLY A 12 -6.66 13.22 -5.64
CA GLY A 12 -7.48 12.15 -5.06
C GLY A 12 -7.57 10.89 -5.92
N ILE A 13 -7.83 11.04 -7.23
CA ILE A 13 -7.93 9.90 -8.15
C ILE A 13 -6.58 9.18 -8.29
N PRO A 14 -5.45 9.87 -8.53
CA PRO A 14 -4.15 9.20 -8.56
C PRO A 14 -3.80 8.51 -7.23
N ALA A 15 -4.11 9.12 -6.08
CA ALA A 15 -3.93 8.46 -4.78
C ALA A 15 -4.74 7.15 -4.68
N ALA A 16 -5.99 7.18 -5.17
CA ALA A 16 -6.85 6.00 -5.19
C ALA A 16 -6.28 4.89 -6.10
N VAL A 17 -5.85 5.25 -7.30
CA VAL A 17 -5.26 4.31 -8.27
C VAL A 17 -3.98 3.68 -7.69
N LEU A 18 -3.07 4.49 -7.14
CA LEU A 18 -1.85 3.95 -6.54
C LEU A 18 -2.14 3.07 -5.32
N ALA A 19 -3.13 3.43 -4.50
CA ALA A 19 -3.56 2.57 -3.39
C ALA A 19 -4.10 1.23 -3.88
N LEU A 20 -4.95 1.22 -4.92
CA LEU A 20 -5.47 -0.01 -5.51
C LEU A 20 -4.36 -0.87 -6.12
N LEU A 21 -3.44 -0.26 -6.88
CA LEU A 21 -2.29 -0.97 -7.45
C LEU A 21 -1.39 -1.56 -6.36
N GLY A 22 -1.12 -0.81 -5.29
CA GLY A 22 -0.39 -1.31 -4.12
C GLY A 22 -1.13 -2.47 -3.45
N GLY A 23 -2.44 -2.37 -3.28
CA GLY A 23 -3.26 -3.44 -2.72
C GLY A 23 -3.24 -4.72 -3.57
N ILE A 24 -3.37 -4.59 -4.90
CA ILE A 24 -3.27 -5.71 -5.85
C ILE A 24 -1.89 -6.35 -5.77
N PHE A 25 -0.82 -5.54 -5.72
CA PHE A 25 0.53 -6.06 -5.53
C PHE A 25 0.66 -6.88 -4.23
N HIS A 26 0.07 -6.42 -3.13
CA HIS A 26 0.06 -7.18 -1.89
C HIS A 26 -0.75 -8.48 -1.98
N LEU A 27 -1.79 -8.57 -2.82
CA LEU A 27 -2.50 -9.83 -3.08
C LEU A 27 -1.61 -10.88 -3.78
N ILE A 28 -0.64 -10.46 -4.59
CA ILE A 28 0.37 -11.39 -5.14
C ILE A 28 1.19 -12.00 -4.00
N GLY A 29 1.57 -11.18 -3.01
CA GLY A 29 2.24 -11.66 -1.80
C GLY A 29 1.36 -12.56 -0.92
N VAL A 30 0.04 -12.35 -0.90
CA VAL A 30 -0.92 -13.29 -0.26
C VAL A 30 -0.84 -14.66 -0.93
N ALA A 31 -0.85 -14.72 -2.27
CA ALA A 31 -0.71 -15.97 -2.99
C ALA A 31 0.64 -16.65 -2.70
N GLY A 32 1.74 -15.88 -2.67
CA GLY A 32 3.06 -16.39 -2.26
C GLY A 32 3.06 -16.96 -0.85
N GLY A 33 2.48 -16.24 0.12
CA GLY A 33 2.34 -16.71 1.51
C GLY A 33 1.47 -17.97 1.62
N ALA A 34 0.42 -18.08 0.80
CA ALA A 34 -0.43 -19.28 0.77
C ALA A 34 0.31 -20.51 0.23
N VAL A 35 1.18 -20.32 -0.78
CA VAL A 35 2.05 -21.40 -1.28
C VAL A 35 3.03 -21.85 -0.20
N MET A 36 3.65 -20.91 0.53
CA MET A 36 4.53 -21.25 1.67
C MET A 36 3.79 -22.02 2.76
N LEU A 37 2.54 -21.64 3.06
CA LEU A 37 1.69 -22.34 4.04
C LEU A 37 1.32 -23.76 3.60
N ALA A 38 1.29 -24.02 2.30
CA ALA A 38 0.99 -25.35 1.75
C ALA A 38 2.23 -26.27 1.67
N GLY A 39 3.44 -25.71 1.83
CA GLY A 39 4.68 -26.47 1.87
C GLY A 39 5.14 -26.83 3.29
N ASP A 40 6.29 -27.48 3.39
CA ASP A 40 6.93 -27.85 4.67
C ASP A 40 7.82 -26.72 5.24
N ASP A 41 7.52 -25.47 4.88
CA ASP A 41 8.26 -24.29 5.33
C ASP A 41 7.98 -23.96 6.82
N ASP A 42 8.77 -23.03 7.38
CA ASP A 42 8.50 -22.45 8.70
C ASP A 42 7.09 -21.84 8.75
N LEU A 43 6.18 -22.50 9.47
CA LEU A 43 4.77 -22.13 9.60
C LEU A 43 4.60 -20.71 10.15
N GLY A 44 5.43 -20.30 11.12
CA GLY A 44 5.37 -18.97 11.72
C GLY A 44 5.70 -17.88 10.69
N ARG A 45 6.77 -18.09 9.91
CA ARG A 45 7.17 -17.20 8.81
C ARG A 45 6.11 -17.13 7.71
N ALA A 46 5.54 -18.28 7.34
CA ALA A 46 4.51 -18.37 6.31
C ALA A 46 3.22 -17.65 6.74
N LEU A 47 2.74 -17.89 7.97
CA LEU A 47 1.56 -17.21 8.53
C LEU A 47 1.79 -15.70 8.64
N LEU A 48 2.94 -15.26 9.17
CA LEU A 48 3.27 -13.85 9.30
C LEU A 48 3.28 -13.14 7.93
N THR A 49 3.93 -13.76 6.94
CA THR A 49 3.99 -13.26 5.56
C THR A 49 2.58 -13.10 4.99
N PHE A 50 1.78 -14.17 5.06
CA PHE A 50 0.41 -14.18 4.55
C PHE A 50 -0.44 -13.08 5.20
N LEU A 51 -0.46 -13.01 6.53
CA LEU A 51 -1.30 -12.06 7.27
C LEU A 51 -0.91 -10.61 7.02
N LEU A 52 0.39 -10.29 6.96
CA LEU A 52 0.85 -8.92 6.67
C LEU A 52 0.41 -8.48 5.27
N HIS A 53 0.50 -9.36 4.27
CA HIS A 53 0.02 -9.06 2.92
C HIS A 53 -1.50 -8.87 2.87
N VAL A 54 -2.27 -9.74 3.53
CA VAL A 54 -3.74 -9.62 3.61
C VAL A 54 -4.13 -8.29 4.25
N LEU A 55 -3.49 -7.93 5.36
CA LEU A 55 -3.81 -6.72 6.12
C LEU A 55 -3.50 -5.45 5.29
N VAL A 56 -2.31 -5.37 4.69
CA VAL A 56 -1.93 -4.23 3.84
C VAL A 56 -2.85 -4.14 2.62
N ALA A 57 -3.10 -5.26 1.93
CA ALA A 57 -3.99 -5.29 0.78
C ALA A 57 -5.40 -4.82 1.12
N GLY A 58 -5.98 -5.34 2.21
CA GLY A 58 -7.31 -4.95 2.67
C GLY A 58 -7.41 -3.45 2.94
N VAL A 59 -6.46 -2.91 3.73
CA VAL A 59 -6.44 -1.48 4.09
C VAL A 59 -6.30 -0.59 2.85
N LEU A 60 -5.38 -0.91 1.94
CA LEU A 60 -5.13 -0.15 0.72
C LEU A 60 -6.31 -0.21 -0.26
N ILE A 61 -6.91 -1.38 -0.45
CA ILE A 61 -8.07 -1.56 -1.35
C ILE A 61 -9.28 -0.82 -0.78
N THR A 62 -9.58 -0.99 0.51
CA THR A 62 -10.68 -0.25 1.16
C THR A 62 -10.47 1.26 1.07
N GLY A 63 -9.24 1.73 1.31
CA GLY A 63 -8.89 3.14 1.13
C GLY A 63 -9.08 3.63 -0.30
N GLY A 64 -8.51 2.91 -1.28
CA GLY A 64 -8.59 3.23 -2.70
C GLY A 64 -10.03 3.28 -3.21
N VAL A 65 -10.85 2.28 -2.90
CA VAL A 65 -12.29 2.27 -3.23
C VAL A 65 -13.00 3.44 -2.55
N GLY A 66 -12.75 3.66 -1.25
CA GLY A 66 -13.34 4.79 -0.53
C GLY A 66 -12.96 6.14 -1.13
N LEU A 67 -11.72 6.30 -1.60
CA LEU A 67 -11.27 7.49 -2.32
C LEU A 67 -12.01 7.62 -3.65
N ILE A 68 -12.10 6.56 -4.49
CA ILE A 68 -12.90 6.62 -5.73
C ILE A 68 -14.35 7.06 -5.43
N LEU A 69 -14.93 6.62 -4.33
CA LEU A 69 -16.28 7.03 -3.92
C LEU A 69 -16.34 8.43 -3.27
N ALA A 70 -15.23 9.16 -3.26
CA ALA A 70 -15.02 10.46 -2.62
C ALA A 70 -15.47 10.46 -1.15
N LYS A 71 -15.16 9.40 -0.39
CA LYS A 71 -15.56 9.25 1.01
C LYS A 71 -14.43 9.63 1.98
N PRO A 72 -14.73 10.30 3.11
CA PRO A 72 -13.72 10.67 4.12
C PRO A 72 -12.95 9.48 4.69
N PHE A 73 -13.63 8.34 4.89
CA PHE A 73 -12.96 7.12 5.35
C PHE A 73 -11.92 6.65 4.33
N GLY A 74 -12.19 6.79 3.02
CA GLY A 74 -11.27 6.39 1.97
C GLY A 74 -9.89 7.02 2.12
N ARG A 75 -9.85 8.33 2.39
CA ARG A 75 -8.59 9.04 2.66
C ARG A 75 -7.85 8.48 3.87
N THR A 76 -8.56 8.23 4.96
CA THR A 76 -7.96 7.73 6.20
C THR A 76 -7.35 6.34 6.01
N TRP A 77 -8.10 5.43 5.38
CA TRP A 77 -7.65 4.08 5.07
C TRP A 77 -6.51 4.06 4.05
N THR A 78 -6.52 4.93 3.03
CA THR A 78 -5.40 5.05 2.08
C THR A 78 -4.11 5.51 2.76
N ILE A 79 -4.19 6.51 3.64
CA ILE A 79 -3.03 6.98 4.41
C ILE A 79 -2.51 5.84 5.30
N GLY A 80 -3.41 5.20 6.05
CA GLY A 80 -3.04 4.08 6.92
C GLY A 80 -2.39 2.93 6.17
N GLY A 81 -2.94 2.56 5.00
CA GLY A 81 -2.40 1.50 4.16
C GLY A 81 -1.04 1.83 3.57
N ALA A 82 -0.85 3.09 3.12
CA ALA A 82 0.44 3.54 2.61
C ALA A 82 1.51 3.58 3.71
N VAL A 83 1.16 4.02 4.92
CA VAL A 83 2.06 3.98 6.08
C VAL A 83 2.41 2.54 6.43
N LEU A 84 1.44 1.64 6.51
CA LEU A 84 1.68 0.24 6.83
C LEU A 84 2.56 -0.44 5.78
N ALA A 85 2.32 -0.19 4.49
CA ALA A 85 3.16 -0.68 3.41
C ALA A 85 4.61 -0.18 3.54
N LEU A 86 4.80 1.11 3.85
CA LEU A 86 6.14 1.68 4.06
C LEU A 86 6.84 1.04 5.26
N LEU A 87 6.16 0.88 6.40
CA LEU A 87 6.73 0.22 7.57
C LEU A 87 7.14 -1.21 7.24
N LEU A 88 6.32 -1.92 6.48
CA LEU A 88 6.61 -3.28 6.03
C LEU A 88 7.87 -3.33 5.14
N TYR A 89 7.95 -2.48 4.12
CA TYR A 89 9.10 -2.43 3.21
C TYR A 89 10.39 -2.01 3.93
N VAL A 90 10.32 -1.00 4.80
CA VAL A 90 11.47 -0.58 5.62
C VAL A 90 11.90 -1.71 6.55
N SER A 91 10.97 -2.42 7.19
CA SER A 91 11.28 -3.56 8.06
C SER A 91 11.99 -4.67 7.28
N VAL A 92 11.54 -4.98 6.06
CA VAL A 92 12.21 -5.92 5.16
C VAL A 92 13.63 -5.48 4.83
N LEU A 93 13.83 -4.20 4.48
CA LEU A 93 15.16 -3.67 4.16
C LEU A 93 16.11 -3.73 5.37
N VAL A 94 15.63 -3.32 6.54
CA VAL A 94 16.40 -3.33 7.79
C VAL A 94 16.76 -4.76 8.18
N LEU A 95 15.78 -5.65 8.29
CA LEU A 95 16.02 -7.05 8.66
C LEU A 95 16.88 -7.78 7.62
N GLY A 96 16.67 -7.50 6.33
CA GLY A 96 17.50 -8.01 5.24
C GLY A 96 18.96 -7.58 5.35
N SER A 97 19.24 -6.38 5.84
CA SER A 97 20.62 -5.91 6.10
C SER A 97 21.32 -6.69 7.22
N PHE A 98 20.55 -7.35 8.09
CA PHE A 98 21.04 -8.26 9.13
C PHE A 98 20.94 -9.75 8.72
N GLY A 99 20.61 -10.04 7.46
CA GLY A 99 20.49 -11.41 6.95
C GLY A 99 19.18 -12.12 7.31
N VAL A 100 18.16 -11.40 7.78
CA VAL A 100 16.83 -11.93 8.12
C VAL A 100 15.85 -11.62 6.99
N PHE A 101 15.34 -12.66 6.34
CA PHE A 101 14.46 -12.55 5.17
C PHE A 101 13.06 -13.11 5.45
N PHE A 102 12.02 -12.36 5.09
CA PHE A 102 10.60 -12.71 5.22
C PHE A 102 9.80 -11.98 4.14
N LEU A 103 8.51 -12.31 3.95
CA LEU A 103 7.65 -11.82 2.84
C LEU A 103 7.99 -12.32 1.43
N GLY A 104 8.47 -13.56 1.30
CA GLY A 104 8.80 -14.13 -0.02
C GLY A 104 10.06 -13.55 -0.68
N LEU A 105 10.80 -12.67 0.01
CA LEU A 105 12.15 -12.26 -0.37
C LEU A 105 13.23 -13.31 -0.01
N ALA A 106 12.82 -14.57 0.13
CA ALA A 106 13.56 -15.61 0.84
C ALA A 106 14.80 -16.14 0.09
N ASP A 107 15.00 -15.83 -1.18
CA ASP A 107 15.93 -16.65 -1.99
C ASP A 107 17.15 -15.89 -2.53
N LYS A 108 17.44 -14.68 -2.03
CA LYS A 108 18.46 -13.75 -2.61
C LYS A 108 18.23 -13.43 -4.10
N THR A 109 17.12 -13.87 -4.67
CA THR A 109 16.74 -13.72 -6.08
C THR A 109 16.19 -12.34 -6.40
N ILE A 110 15.54 -11.68 -5.42
CA ILE A 110 15.07 -10.30 -5.55
C ILE A 110 16.12 -9.36 -4.95
N PRO A 111 16.77 -8.50 -5.76
CA PRO A 111 17.75 -7.56 -5.28
C PRO A 111 17.12 -6.61 -4.24
N VAL A 112 17.85 -6.32 -3.16
CA VAL A 112 17.45 -5.33 -2.13
C VAL A 112 17.03 -3.99 -2.76
N GLY A 113 17.65 -3.61 -3.88
CA GLY A 113 17.28 -2.41 -4.65
C GLY A 113 15.86 -2.43 -5.23
N TYR A 114 15.29 -3.61 -5.52
CA TYR A 114 13.92 -3.73 -6.00
C TYR A 114 12.91 -3.40 -4.88
N THR A 115 13.18 -3.83 -3.65
CA THR A 115 12.35 -3.47 -2.48
C THR A 115 12.39 -1.98 -2.18
N ALA A 116 13.55 -1.33 -2.36
CA ALA A 116 13.65 0.12 -2.24
C ALA A 116 12.77 0.84 -3.27
N LEU A 117 12.65 0.30 -4.49
CA LEU A 117 11.78 0.86 -5.53
C LEU A 117 10.29 0.82 -5.14
N LEU A 118 9.86 -0.21 -4.39
CA LEU A 118 8.48 -0.34 -3.90
C LEU A 118 8.11 0.77 -2.89
N CYS A 119 9.09 1.41 -2.26
CA CYS A 119 8.83 2.55 -1.38
C CYS A 119 8.30 3.77 -2.16
N LEU A 120 8.71 3.96 -3.42
CA LEU A 120 8.31 5.12 -4.22
C LEU A 120 6.79 5.24 -4.43
N PRO A 121 6.07 4.22 -4.93
CA PRO A 121 4.62 4.31 -5.08
C PRO A 121 3.88 4.45 -3.74
N ALA A 122 4.39 3.85 -2.66
CA ALA A 122 3.80 4.00 -1.33
C ALA A 122 3.97 5.43 -0.78
N VAL A 123 5.15 6.05 -0.94
CA VAL A 123 5.37 7.47 -0.62
C VAL A 123 4.48 8.36 -1.47
N ALA A 124 4.41 8.13 -2.79
CA ALA A 124 3.56 8.91 -3.68
C ALA A 124 2.09 8.83 -3.27
N THR A 125 1.60 7.63 -2.94
CA THR A 125 0.24 7.41 -2.41
C THR A 125 0.01 8.21 -1.14
N LEU A 126 0.94 8.13 -0.19
CA LEU A 126 0.86 8.83 1.08
C LEU A 126 0.82 10.35 0.90
N VAL A 127 1.71 10.89 0.07
CA VAL A 127 1.78 12.33 -0.23
C VAL A 127 0.47 12.79 -0.86
N LEU A 128 0.03 12.12 -1.93
CA LEU A 128 -1.20 12.49 -2.65
C LEU A 128 -2.44 12.38 -1.76
N ALA A 129 -2.54 11.36 -0.91
CA ALA A 129 -3.65 11.21 0.02
C ALA A 129 -3.64 12.28 1.14
N SER A 130 -2.46 12.74 1.53
CA SER A 130 -2.28 13.67 2.65
C SER A 130 -2.52 15.13 2.30
N VAL A 131 -2.27 15.54 1.05
CA VAL A 131 -2.38 16.94 0.64
C VAL A 131 -3.81 17.49 0.73
N ARG A 132 -3.90 18.81 0.98
CA ARG A 132 -5.17 19.55 1.13
C ARG A 132 -6.17 19.35 -0.03
N PRO A 133 -5.76 19.28 -1.32
CA PRO A 133 -6.71 19.06 -2.40
C PRO A 133 -7.48 17.73 -2.26
N THR A 134 -6.82 16.64 -1.86
CA THR A 134 -7.50 15.36 -1.61
C THR A 134 -8.48 15.45 -0.45
N ALA A 135 -8.13 16.20 0.61
CA ALA A 135 -9.04 16.46 1.72
C ALA A 135 -10.31 17.21 1.27
N ARG A 136 -10.17 18.20 0.38
CA ARG A 136 -11.33 18.91 -0.18
C ARG A 136 -12.18 18.00 -1.06
N TRP A 137 -11.55 17.14 -1.85
CA TRP A 137 -12.24 16.24 -2.76
C TRP A 137 -13.18 15.30 -2.02
N VAL A 138 -12.72 14.65 -0.95
CA VAL A 138 -13.55 13.72 -0.15
C VAL A 138 -14.68 14.41 0.63
N THR A 139 -14.67 15.74 0.73
CA THR A 139 -15.77 16.52 1.33
C THR A 139 -16.70 17.14 0.29
N SER A 140 -16.26 17.29 -0.96
CA SER A 140 -17.02 17.99 -2.02
C SER A 140 -17.54 17.07 -3.12
N GLY A 141 -17.12 15.81 -3.17
CA GLY A 141 -17.68 14.79 -4.05
C GLY A 141 -17.23 14.89 -5.51
N TRP A 142 -17.93 14.13 -6.37
CA TRP A 142 -17.76 14.18 -7.83
C TRP A 142 -18.41 15.45 -8.41
N SER A 143 -17.83 15.95 -9.50
CA SER A 143 -18.25 17.21 -10.15
C SER A 143 -19.69 17.20 -10.61
#